data_AF-A0A7Y3RM87-F1
#
_entry.id   AF-A0A7Y3RM87-F1
#
_cell.length_a   1.000
_cell.length_b   1.000
_cell.length_c   1.000
_cell.angle_alpha   90.00
_cell.angle_beta   90.00
_cell.angle_gamma   90.00
#
_symmetry.space_group_name_H-M   'P 1'
#
loop_
_entity.id
_entity.type
_entity.pdbx_description
1 polymer ?
#
loop_
_entity_poly.entity_id
_entity_poly.type
_entity_poly.pdbx_seq_one_letter_code
_entity_poly.pdbx_strand_id
1 'polypeptide(L)'
;MTNLFKITAALILAAATFASSAAFAQRGNILFLDQQRVVSESQAGQSIDSQLRVMTEEIAVKIKQQQSAIEAESIKLRDERGDLTDEEFQQRYQTILAAAQSLEKLKQIREAEMTQARGTAIQELREQWEPISEAVFKKRKGYVLLEKQAVLAADDRGDITDEVIAQLDKVVQRIQVNKPDLIAAAAAAQQQQQAAAQAQLGEAAPAQQ
;
A
#
# COMPACT_ATOMS: atom_id res chain seq x y z
N MET A 1 76.22 63.06 -11.15
CA MET A 1 75.59 63.46 -9.89
C MET A 1 74.08 63.31 -10.10
N THR A 2 73.43 62.22 -9.69
CA THR A 2 72.73 62.07 -8.37
C THR A 2 71.91 63.32 -8.02
N ASN A 3 70.58 63.32 -7.92
CA ASN A 3 69.53 62.27 -7.76
C ASN A 3 68.28 62.67 -8.60
N LEU A 4 67.29 61.87 -9.00
CA LEU A 4 66.95 60.44 -8.86
C LEU A 4 66.86 59.83 -7.44
N PHE A 5 65.69 59.93 -6.79
CA PHE A 5 64.96 58.85 -6.05
C PHE A 5 63.74 59.45 -5.30
N LYS A 6 62.64 58.69 -5.16
CA LYS A 6 61.54 58.84 -4.18
C LYS A 6 60.52 60.00 -4.32
N ILE A 7 59.60 59.90 -5.30
CA ILE A 7 58.17 60.22 -5.08
C ILE A 7 57.31 59.15 -5.79
N THR A 8 57.29 57.94 -5.24
CA THR A 8 56.44 56.83 -5.70
C THR A 8 56.03 55.96 -4.51
N ALA A 9 55.02 56.40 -3.76
CA ALA A 9 54.28 55.58 -2.78
C ALA A 9 52.97 56.28 -2.39
N ALA A 10 51.99 55.49 -1.92
CA ALA A 10 50.76 55.95 -1.26
C ALA A 10 49.67 56.65 -2.12
N LEU A 11 49.24 56.05 -3.24
CA LEU A 11 47.86 56.25 -3.72
C LEU A 11 47.26 55.07 -4.53
N ILE A 12 47.70 53.83 -4.30
CA ILE A 12 47.03 52.61 -4.79
C ILE A 12 47.10 51.50 -3.72
N LEU A 13 46.24 51.54 -2.69
CA LEU A 13 45.93 50.37 -1.87
C LEU A 13 44.56 50.50 -1.17
N ALA A 14 43.49 50.64 -1.94
CA ALA A 14 42.11 50.65 -1.46
C ALA A 14 41.16 49.85 -2.37
N ALA A 15 41.66 48.77 -2.97
CA ALA A 15 40.93 47.97 -3.97
C ALA A 15 41.33 46.49 -4.00
N ALA A 16 41.40 45.82 -2.83
CA ALA A 16 41.84 44.41 -2.76
C ALA A 16 41.24 43.55 -1.62
N THR A 17 40.12 43.95 -0.99
CA THR A 17 39.44 43.13 0.04
C THR A 17 37.91 43.12 -0.06
N PHE A 18 37.34 43.30 -1.25
CA PHE A 18 36.12 42.55 -1.57
C PHE A 18 36.51 41.09 -1.83
N ALA A 19 36.89 40.39 -0.74
CA ALA A 19 36.77 38.96 -0.71
C ALA A 19 35.27 38.69 -0.82
N SER A 20 34.80 38.48 -2.05
CA SER A 20 33.42 38.10 -2.30
C SER A 20 33.11 36.93 -1.40
N SER A 21 32.22 37.14 -0.43
CA SER A 21 31.48 36.05 0.18
C SER A 21 30.64 35.46 -0.95
N ALA A 22 31.27 34.59 -1.73
CA ALA A 22 30.61 33.47 -2.35
C ALA A 22 30.05 32.65 -1.19
N ALA A 23 28.95 33.15 -0.62
CA ALA A 23 28.11 32.44 0.30
C ALA A 23 27.86 31.12 -0.41
N PHE A 24 28.42 30.06 0.16
CA PHE A 24 28.34 28.72 -0.39
C PHE A 24 26.92 28.23 -0.12
N ALA A 25 25.96 28.86 -0.79
CA ALA A 25 24.64 28.36 -1.01
C ALA A 25 24.82 27.15 -1.92
N GLN A 26 25.25 26.05 -1.29
CA GLN A 26 24.88 24.70 -1.69
C GLN A 26 23.36 24.64 -1.64
N ARG A 27 22.74 25.25 -2.65
CA ARG A 27 21.35 25.05 -3.03
C ARG A 27 21.28 23.64 -3.58
N GLY A 28 21.34 22.65 -2.69
CA GLY A 28 20.97 21.30 -3.05
C GLY A 28 19.52 21.34 -3.50
N ASN A 29 19.20 20.54 -4.52
CA ASN A 29 17.93 20.72 -5.22
C ASN A 29 16.78 20.26 -4.31
N ILE A 30 15.73 21.07 -4.21
CA ILE A 30 14.45 20.60 -3.66
C ILE A 30 13.85 19.72 -4.76
N LEU A 31 13.60 18.45 -4.43
CA LEU A 31 13.06 17.47 -5.35
C LEU A 31 11.67 17.04 -4.91
N PHE A 32 10.87 16.60 -5.87
CA PHE A 32 9.49 16.20 -5.66
C PHE A 32 9.25 14.82 -6.25
N LEU A 33 8.47 14.00 -5.54
CA LEU A 33 8.00 12.71 -6.01
C LEU A 33 6.49 12.64 -5.77
N ASP A 34 5.74 12.18 -6.76
CA ASP A 34 4.33 11.82 -6.60
C ASP A 34 4.24 10.29 -6.42
N GLN A 35 4.12 9.84 -5.17
CA GLN A 35 4.04 8.41 -4.86
C GLN A 35 2.79 7.76 -5.46
N GLN A 36 1.69 8.50 -5.56
CA GLN A 36 0.46 7.98 -6.16
C GLN A 36 0.64 7.73 -7.65
N ARG A 37 1.30 8.65 -8.39
CA ARG A 37 1.66 8.42 -9.79
C ARG A 37 2.60 7.24 -9.96
N VAL A 38 3.61 7.06 -9.10
CA VAL A 38 4.49 5.87 -9.16
C VAL A 38 3.66 4.58 -9.04
N VAL A 39 2.65 4.55 -8.16
CA VAL A 39 1.76 3.39 -7.99
C VAL A 39 0.74 3.24 -9.13
N SER A 40 0.19 4.31 -9.70
CA SER A 40 -0.84 4.21 -10.75
C SER A 40 -0.31 4.10 -12.18
N GLU A 41 0.88 4.63 -12.46
CA GLU A 41 1.42 4.74 -13.82
C GLU A 41 2.50 3.68 -14.13
N SER A 42 3.19 3.12 -13.13
CA SER A 42 4.17 2.04 -13.37
C SER A 42 3.55 0.74 -13.85
N GLN A 43 4.29 -0.05 -14.61
CA GLN A 43 3.84 -1.37 -15.11
C GLN A 43 3.49 -2.32 -13.97
N ALA A 44 4.31 -2.32 -12.91
CA ALA A 44 4.06 -3.13 -11.72
C ALA A 44 2.76 -2.71 -11.00
N GLY A 45 2.49 -1.41 -10.91
CA GLY A 45 1.25 -0.85 -10.38
C GLY A 45 0.01 -1.22 -11.19
N GLN A 46 0.06 -1.01 -12.51
CA GLN A 46 -1.00 -1.43 -13.43
C GLN A 46 -1.26 -2.95 -13.37
N SER A 47 -0.22 -3.76 -13.16
CA SER A 47 -0.35 -5.20 -12.94
C SER A 47 -1.07 -5.54 -11.63
N ILE A 48 -0.87 -4.77 -10.54
CA ILE A 48 -1.60 -4.93 -9.28
C ILE A 48 -3.09 -4.67 -9.51
N ASP A 49 -3.45 -3.52 -10.08
CA ASP A 49 -4.85 -3.15 -10.30
C ASP A 49 -5.58 -4.13 -11.24
N SER A 50 -4.90 -4.62 -12.28
CA SER A 50 -5.48 -5.64 -13.19
C SER A 50 -5.73 -6.98 -12.47
N GLN A 51 -4.86 -7.41 -11.55
CA GLN A 51 -5.06 -8.61 -10.74
C GLN A 51 -6.20 -8.44 -9.74
N LEU A 52 -6.24 -7.30 -9.03
CA LEU A 52 -7.31 -6.99 -8.07
C LEU A 52 -8.69 -6.97 -8.75
N ARG A 53 -8.78 -6.41 -9.96
CA ARG A 53 -10.01 -6.43 -10.78
C ARG A 53 -10.48 -7.87 -11.06
N VAL A 54 -9.60 -8.73 -11.58
CA VAL A 54 -9.94 -10.14 -11.89
C VAL A 54 -10.40 -10.88 -10.63
N MET A 55 -9.70 -10.71 -9.50
CA MET A 55 -10.10 -11.30 -8.22
C MET A 55 -11.48 -10.80 -7.76
N THR A 56 -11.77 -9.51 -7.95
CA THR A 56 -13.06 -8.90 -7.59
C THR A 56 -14.19 -9.44 -8.47
N GLU A 57 -13.96 -9.59 -9.77
CA GLU A 57 -14.90 -10.19 -10.72
C GLU A 57 -15.20 -11.66 -10.37
N GLU A 58 -14.18 -12.46 -10.05
CA GLU A 58 -14.37 -13.84 -9.57
C GLU A 58 -15.17 -13.93 -8.27
N ILE A 59 -14.90 -13.04 -7.32
CA ILE A 59 -15.64 -12.96 -6.05
C ILE A 59 -17.10 -12.59 -6.34
N ALA A 60 -17.35 -11.59 -7.18
CA ALA A 60 -18.69 -11.15 -7.55
C ALA A 60 -19.51 -12.27 -8.22
N VAL A 61 -18.89 -13.06 -9.12
CA VAL A 61 -19.52 -14.24 -9.73
C VAL A 61 -19.92 -15.27 -8.67
N LYS A 62 -19.00 -15.63 -7.75
CA LYS A 62 -19.25 -16.61 -6.68
C LYS A 62 -20.38 -16.15 -5.72
N ILE A 63 -20.35 -14.88 -5.31
CA ILE A 63 -21.40 -14.28 -4.47
C ILE A 63 -22.75 -14.27 -5.20
N LYS A 64 -22.79 -13.92 -6.49
CA LYS A 64 -24.02 -13.93 -7.29
C LYS A 64 -24.61 -15.33 -7.42
N GLN A 65 -23.78 -16.36 -7.64
CA GLN A 65 -24.23 -17.75 -7.68
C GLN A 65 -24.88 -18.19 -6.36
N GLN A 66 -24.24 -17.88 -5.22
CA GLN A 66 -24.80 -18.19 -3.90
C GLN A 66 -26.10 -17.42 -3.62
N GLN A 67 -26.16 -16.13 -3.99
CA GLN A 67 -27.37 -15.32 -3.86
C GLN A 67 -28.55 -15.89 -4.65
N SER A 68 -28.31 -16.30 -5.90
CA SER A 68 -29.32 -16.92 -6.77
C SER A 68 -29.78 -18.28 -6.27
N ALA A 69 -28.90 -19.07 -5.65
CA ALA A 69 -29.28 -20.34 -5.03
C ALA A 69 -30.23 -20.14 -3.83
N ILE A 70 -29.91 -19.18 -2.94
CA ILE A 70 -30.75 -18.82 -1.79
C ILE A 70 -32.12 -18.29 -2.25
N GLU A 71 -32.15 -17.47 -3.30
CA GLU A 71 -33.39 -16.95 -3.89
C GLU A 71 -34.26 -18.08 -4.48
N ALA A 72 -33.68 -18.99 -5.26
CA ALA A 72 -34.39 -20.14 -5.81
C ALA A 72 -34.93 -21.08 -4.72
N GLU A 73 -34.17 -21.30 -3.65
CA GLU A 73 -34.59 -22.11 -2.51
C GLU A 73 -35.71 -21.44 -1.71
N SER A 74 -35.70 -20.10 -1.62
CA SER A 74 -36.77 -19.29 -1.01
C SER A 74 -38.07 -19.34 -1.80
N ILE A 75 -37.99 -19.23 -3.13
CA ILE A 75 -39.14 -19.39 -4.04
C ILE A 75 -39.71 -20.80 -3.90
N LYS A 76 -38.85 -21.83 -3.95
CA LYS A 76 -39.24 -23.23 -3.78
C LYS A 76 -39.94 -23.48 -2.44
N LEU A 77 -39.41 -22.96 -1.33
CA LEU A 77 -40.03 -23.11 0.00
C LEU A 77 -41.41 -22.43 0.09
N ARG A 78 -41.60 -21.29 -0.58
CA ARG A 78 -42.89 -20.60 -0.67
C ARG A 78 -43.90 -21.43 -1.47
N ASP A 79 -43.47 -21.95 -2.62
CA ASP A 79 -44.35 -22.64 -3.57
C ASP A 79 -44.77 -24.04 -3.04
N GLU A 80 -43.88 -24.71 -2.29
CA GLU A 80 -44.16 -25.99 -1.61
C GLU A 80 -44.90 -25.84 -0.26
N ARG A 81 -45.28 -24.62 0.16
CA ARG A 81 -45.84 -24.37 1.52
C ARG A 81 -47.11 -25.18 1.83
N GLY A 82 -47.90 -25.55 0.82
CA GLY A 82 -49.11 -26.37 1.00
C GLY A 82 -48.83 -27.85 1.27
N ASP A 83 -47.64 -28.33 0.91
CA ASP A 83 -47.26 -29.76 0.98
C ASP A 83 -46.36 -30.08 2.18
N LEU A 84 -45.92 -29.07 2.93
CA LEU A 84 -44.99 -29.18 4.06
C LEU A 84 -45.70 -29.09 5.40
N THR A 85 -45.24 -29.86 6.39
CA THR A 85 -45.59 -29.61 7.79
C THR A 85 -45.00 -28.28 8.28
N ASP A 86 -45.55 -27.73 9.35
CA ASP A 86 -45.02 -26.50 9.97
C ASP A 86 -43.58 -26.69 10.49
N GLU A 87 -43.21 -27.88 10.92
CA GLU A 87 -41.85 -28.19 11.37
C GLU A 87 -40.86 -28.18 10.20
N GLU A 88 -41.16 -28.90 9.11
CA GLU A 88 -40.31 -28.93 7.90
C GLU A 88 -40.15 -27.53 7.28
N PHE A 89 -41.24 -26.75 7.24
CA PHE A 89 -41.21 -25.37 6.77
C PHE A 89 -40.30 -24.51 7.66
N GLN A 90 -40.44 -24.58 8.98
CA GLN A 90 -39.58 -23.83 9.91
C GLN A 90 -38.11 -24.24 9.78
N GLN A 91 -37.80 -25.53 9.75
CA GLN A 91 -36.43 -26.01 9.57
C GLN A 91 -35.80 -25.46 8.28
N ARG A 92 -36.50 -25.55 7.14
CA ARG A 92 -36.02 -25.02 5.85
C ARG A 92 -35.89 -23.49 5.86
N TYR A 93 -36.83 -22.78 6.48
CA TYR A 93 -36.76 -21.33 6.63
C TYR A 93 -35.53 -20.89 7.44
N GLN A 94 -35.22 -21.58 8.54
CA GLN A 94 -34.01 -21.30 9.33
C GLN A 94 -32.73 -21.60 8.55
N THR A 95 -32.70 -22.66 7.72
CA THR A 95 -31.57 -22.96 6.82
C THR A 95 -31.33 -21.82 5.82
N ILE A 96 -32.38 -21.33 5.16
CA ILE A 96 -32.30 -20.19 4.22
C ILE A 96 -31.81 -18.92 4.94
N LEU A 97 -32.33 -18.63 6.13
CA LEU A 97 -31.92 -17.49 6.94
C LEU A 97 -30.44 -17.58 7.34
N ALA A 98 -29.98 -18.76 7.78
CA ALA A 98 -28.58 -19.02 8.11
C ALA A 98 -27.65 -18.89 6.88
N ALA A 99 -28.10 -19.36 5.71
CA ALA A 99 -27.37 -19.21 4.45
C ALA A 99 -27.24 -17.74 4.05
N ALA A 100 -28.32 -16.95 4.14
CA ALA A 100 -28.30 -15.51 3.86
C ALA A 100 -27.36 -14.74 4.79
N GLN A 101 -27.41 -15.01 6.10
CA GLN A 101 -26.49 -14.41 7.09
C GLN A 101 -25.03 -14.80 6.83
N SER A 102 -24.78 -16.05 6.41
CA SER A 102 -23.44 -16.55 6.10
C SER A 102 -22.88 -15.93 4.82
N LEU A 103 -23.73 -15.73 3.80
CA LEU A 103 -23.36 -15.02 2.57
C LEU A 103 -22.99 -13.56 2.85
N GLU A 104 -23.73 -12.88 3.73
CA GLU A 104 -23.42 -11.49 4.09
C GLU A 104 -22.09 -11.35 4.84
N LYS A 105 -21.83 -12.24 5.81
CA LYS A 105 -20.51 -12.33 6.47
C LYS A 105 -19.40 -12.61 5.46
N LEU A 106 -19.64 -13.49 4.48
CA LEU A 106 -18.66 -13.82 3.44
C LEU A 106 -18.33 -12.60 2.58
N LYS A 107 -19.30 -11.76 2.19
CA LYS A 107 -19.03 -10.50 1.44
C LYS A 107 -18.07 -9.60 2.22
N GLN A 108 -18.36 -9.34 3.49
CA GLN A 108 -17.54 -8.48 4.36
C GLN A 108 -16.11 -9.01 4.50
N ILE A 109 -15.97 -10.34 4.66
CA ILE A 109 -14.66 -10.99 4.71
C ILE A 109 -13.91 -10.85 3.38
N ARG A 110 -14.57 -11.05 2.23
CA ARG A 110 -13.94 -10.87 0.92
C ARG A 110 -13.51 -9.42 0.67
N GLU A 111 -14.29 -8.44 1.10
CA GLU A 111 -13.93 -7.02 1.02
C GLU A 111 -12.68 -6.69 1.86
N ALA A 112 -12.61 -7.20 3.09
CA ALA A 112 -11.43 -7.09 3.95
C ALA A 112 -10.20 -7.78 3.34
N GLU A 113 -10.36 -8.99 2.77
CA GLU A 113 -9.29 -9.71 2.08
C GLU A 113 -8.73 -8.91 0.89
N MET A 114 -9.59 -8.30 0.06
CA MET A 114 -9.17 -7.49 -1.08
C MET A 114 -8.49 -6.19 -0.65
N THR A 115 -8.98 -5.55 0.42
CA THR A 115 -8.37 -4.35 1.01
C THR A 115 -6.95 -4.64 1.52
N GLN A 116 -6.77 -5.75 2.25
CA GLN A 116 -5.46 -6.18 2.73
C GLN A 116 -4.54 -6.60 1.58
N ALA A 117 -5.03 -7.36 0.60
CA ALA A 117 -4.25 -7.76 -0.57
C ALA A 117 -3.70 -6.55 -1.35
N ARG A 118 -4.51 -5.50 -1.52
CA ARG A 118 -4.07 -4.23 -2.13
C ARG A 118 -3.01 -3.53 -1.27
N GLY A 119 -3.22 -3.45 0.04
CA GLY A 119 -2.26 -2.85 0.97
C GLY A 119 -0.88 -3.55 0.92
N THR A 120 -0.85 -4.87 0.99
CA THR A 120 0.37 -5.68 0.89
C THR A 120 1.06 -5.49 -0.46
N ALA A 121 0.32 -5.57 -1.57
CA ALA A 121 0.93 -5.42 -2.90
C ALA A 121 1.51 -4.02 -3.16
N ILE A 122 0.87 -2.96 -2.63
CA ILE A 122 1.41 -1.59 -2.69
C ILE A 122 2.65 -1.44 -1.80
N GLN A 123 2.71 -2.13 -0.66
CA GLN A 123 3.89 -2.15 0.20
C GLN A 123 5.07 -2.89 -0.46
N GLU A 124 4.83 -4.05 -1.07
CA GLU A 124 5.85 -4.77 -1.85
C GLU A 124 6.37 -3.90 -3.02
N LEU A 125 5.49 -3.14 -3.68
CA LEU A 125 5.87 -2.19 -4.74
C LEU A 125 6.72 -1.03 -4.19
N ARG A 126 6.38 -0.51 -3.01
CA ARG A 126 7.14 0.55 -2.31
C ARG A 126 8.58 0.15 -2.08
N GLU A 127 8.80 -1.06 -1.59
CA GLU A 127 10.13 -1.63 -1.34
C GLU A 127 10.99 -1.73 -2.61
N GLN A 128 10.38 -1.75 -3.81
CA GLN A 128 11.11 -1.70 -5.08
C GLN A 128 11.47 -0.26 -5.51
N TRP A 129 10.58 0.72 -5.33
CA TRP A 129 10.82 2.09 -5.83
C TRP A 129 11.55 3.01 -4.86
N GLU A 130 11.47 2.77 -3.54
CA GLU A 130 12.22 3.55 -2.53
C GLU A 130 13.73 3.64 -2.83
N PRO A 131 14.48 2.54 -3.03
CA PRO A 131 15.92 2.62 -3.35
C PRO A 131 16.19 3.30 -4.70
N ILE A 132 15.27 3.21 -5.66
CA ILE A 132 15.36 3.91 -6.96
C ILE A 132 15.21 5.42 -6.74
N SER A 133 14.25 5.84 -5.92
CA SER A 133 14.07 7.25 -5.57
C SER A 133 15.27 7.82 -4.82
N GLU A 134 15.91 7.05 -3.94
CA GLU A 134 17.13 7.46 -3.23
C GLU A 134 18.32 7.60 -4.18
N ALA A 135 18.46 6.68 -5.14
CA ALA A 135 19.50 6.75 -6.17
C ALA A 135 19.33 7.98 -7.08
N VAL A 136 18.09 8.28 -7.50
CA VAL A 136 17.77 9.49 -8.28
C VAL A 136 18.02 10.75 -7.46
N PHE A 137 17.58 10.79 -6.20
CA PHE A 137 17.81 11.89 -5.27
C PHE A 137 19.31 12.21 -5.12
N LYS A 138 20.15 11.19 -4.90
CA LYS A 138 21.61 11.33 -4.83
C LYS A 138 22.20 11.83 -6.16
N LYS A 139 21.83 11.22 -7.28
CA LYS A 139 22.27 11.61 -8.65
C LYS A 139 21.92 13.07 -8.98
N ARG A 140 20.73 13.52 -8.58
CA ARG A 140 20.22 14.89 -8.78
C ARG A 140 20.77 15.89 -7.75
N LYS A 141 21.63 15.48 -6.81
CA LYS A 141 22.14 16.30 -5.70
C LYS A 141 21.01 16.96 -4.91
N GLY A 142 20.00 16.16 -4.57
CA GLY A 142 18.86 16.58 -3.77
C GLY A 142 19.29 17.03 -2.37
N TYR A 143 18.58 18.03 -1.84
CA TYR A 143 18.68 18.46 -0.44
C TYR A 143 17.54 17.87 0.40
N VAL A 144 16.33 17.90 -0.15
CA VAL A 144 15.12 17.35 0.45
C VAL A 144 14.25 16.78 -0.67
N LEU A 145 13.60 15.64 -0.40
CA LEU A 145 12.57 15.06 -1.25
C LEU A 145 11.23 15.30 -0.57
N LEU A 146 10.28 15.87 -1.30
CA LEU A 146 8.94 16.19 -0.80
C LEU A 146 7.88 15.45 -1.63
N GLU A 147 6.77 15.09 -0.98
CA GLU A 147 5.60 14.58 -1.69
C GLU A 147 5.01 15.69 -2.57
N LYS A 148 4.88 15.47 -3.89
CA LYS A 148 4.40 16.51 -4.83
C LYS A 148 3.00 17.00 -4.47
N GLN A 149 2.17 16.14 -3.87
CA GLN A 149 0.82 16.45 -3.39
C GLN A 149 0.79 17.51 -2.28
N ALA A 150 1.86 17.66 -1.50
CA ALA A 150 1.98 18.65 -0.42
C ALA A 150 2.49 20.02 -0.91
N VAL A 151 2.74 20.18 -2.21
CA VAL A 151 3.43 21.34 -2.80
C VAL A 151 2.48 22.15 -3.67
N LEU A 152 2.11 23.35 -3.21
CA LEU A 152 1.16 24.23 -3.90
C LEU A 152 1.65 24.70 -5.28
N ALA A 153 2.95 24.95 -5.42
CA ALA A 153 3.58 25.32 -6.67
C ALA A 153 5.07 25.00 -6.63
N ALA A 154 5.58 24.38 -7.69
CA ALA A 154 7.00 24.15 -7.92
C ALA A 154 7.30 24.14 -9.42
N ASP A 155 8.58 24.25 -9.75
CA ASP A 155 9.09 24.09 -11.11
C ASP A 155 9.30 22.60 -11.40
N ASP A 156 8.78 22.10 -12.53
CA ASP A 156 8.85 20.67 -12.89
C ASP A 156 10.28 20.12 -13.02
N ARG A 157 11.31 20.97 -13.12
CA ARG A 157 12.72 20.55 -13.08
C ARG A 157 13.11 19.86 -11.75
N GLY A 158 12.34 20.07 -10.68
CA GLY A 158 12.50 19.37 -9.41
C GLY A 158 11.74 18.05 -9.32
N ASP A 159 10.79 17.78 -10.21
CA ASP A 159 10.01 16.53 -10.20
C ASP A 159 10.88 15.37 -10.74
N ILE A 160 10.98 14.30 -9.94
CA ILE A 160 11.71 13.08 -10.29
C ILE A 160 10.78 11.90 -10.61
N THR A 161 9.45 12.09 -10.55
CA THR A 161 8.44 11.03 -10.69
C THR A 161 8.63 10.21 -11.96
N ASP A 162 8.72 10.86 -13.13
CA ASP A 162 8.87 10.18 -14.41
C ASP A 162 10.23 9.44 -14.52
N GLU A 163 11.29 9.98 -13.91
CA GLU A 163 12.62 9.33 -13.85
C GLU A 163 12.62 8.11 -12.91
N VAL A 164 11.81 8.12 -11.85
CA VAL A 164 11.60 6.99 -10.95
C VAL A 164 10.76 5.91 -11.63
N ILE A 165 9.62 6.25 -12.25
CA ILE A 165 8.78 5.30 -13.00
C ILE A 165 9.59 4.61 -14.11
N ALA A 166 10.30 5.38 -14.93
CA ALA A 166 11.10 4.84 -16.04
C ALA A 166 12.35 4.04 -15.59
N GLN A 167 12.68 4.01 -14.30
CA GLN A 167 13.67 3.10 -13.72
C GLN A 167 12.99 1.90 -13.06
N LEU A 168 11.87 2.09 -12.37
CA LEU A 168 11.08 1.05 -11.74
C LEU A 168 10.64 -0.01 -12.77
N ASP A 169 10.09 0.43 -13.90
CA ASP A 169 9.65 -0.42 -15.02
C ASP A 169 10.76 -1.29 -15.64
N LYS A 170 12.04 -0.96 -15.40
CA LYS A 170 13.20 -1.75 -15.85
C LYS A 170 13.59 -2.83 -14.84
N VAL A 171 13.16 -2.70 -13.59
CA VAL A 171 13.49 -3.60 -12.47
C VAL A 171 12.32 -4.53 -12.18
N VAL A 172 11.09 -3.99 -12.13
CA VAL A 172 9.87 -4.72 -11.80
C VAL A 172 8.73 -4.28 -12.72
N GLN A 173 8.16 -5.25 -13.43
CA GLN A 173 6.99 -5.05 -14.31
C GLN A 173 5.72 -5.65 -13.71
N ARG A 174 5.85 -6.42 -12.63
CA ARG A 174 4.76 -7.14 -11.97
C ARG A 174 5.09 -7.39 -10.50
N ILE A 175 4.19 -6.97 -9.63
CA ILE A 175 4.05 -7.51 -8.27
C ILE A 175 2.92 -8.55 -8.32
N GLN A 176 3.12 -9.70 -7.66
CA GLN A 176 2.10 -10.75 -7.60
C GLN A 176 1.15 -10.47 -6.44
N VAL A 177 -0.12 -10.21 -6.74
CA VAL A 177 -1.12 -9.97 -5.68
C VAL A 177 -1.46 -11.31 -5.03
N ASN A 178 -1.35 -11.37 -3.70
CA ASN A 178 -1.71 -12.52 -2.91
C ASN A 178 -2.94 -12.18 -2.05
N LYS A 179 -4.04 -12.92 -2.23
CA LYS A 179 -5.25 -12.73 -1.41
C LYS A 179 -5.05 -13.48 -0.08
N PRO A 180 -5.08 -12.81 1.09
CA PRO A 180 -5.07 -13.51 2.37
C PRO A 180 -6.33 -14.37 2.51
N ASP A 181 -6.28 -15.40 3.35
CA ASP A 181 -7.47 -16.14 3.78
C ASP A 181 -7.77 -15.79 5.23
N LEU A 182 -8.68 -14.84 5.43
CA LEU A 182 -9.00 -14.33 6.77
C LEU A 182 -9.84 -15.33 7.58
N ILE A 183 -10.51 -16.28 6.92
CA ILE A 183 -11.27 -17.36 7.59
C ILE A 183 -10.29 -18.36 8.18
N ALA A 184 -9.32 -18.83 7.38
CA ALA A 184 -8.27 -19.73 7.83
C ALA A 184 -7.39 -19.09 8.92
N ALA A 185 -7.04 -17.80 8.77
CA ALA A 185 -6.27 -17.06 9.77
C ALA A 185 -7.02 -16.95 11.11
N ALA A 186 -8.32 -16.64 11.10
CA ALA A 186 -9.13 -16.58 12.31
C ALA A 186 -9.25 -17.94 13.01
N ALA A 187 -9.44 -19.02 12.24
CA ALA A 187 -9.51 -20.38 12.78
C ALA A 187 -8.17 -20.81 13.42
N ALA A 188 -7.04 -20.52 12.77
CA ALA A 188 -5.71 -20.81 13.31
C ALA A 188 -5.43 -20.03 14.61
N ALA A 189 -5.81 -18.74 14.67
CA ALA A 189 -5.66 -17.92 15.86
C ALA A 189 -6.48 -18.46 17.06
N GLN A 190 -7.70 -18.92 16.81
CA GLN A 190 -8.53 -19.56 17.84
C GLN A 190 -7.92 -20.86 18.37
N GLN A 191 -7.38 -21.71 17.48
CA GLN A 191 -6.70 -22.95 17.89
C GLN A 191 -5.44 -22.67 18.72
N GLN A 192 -4.65 -21.66 18.35
CA GLN A 192 -3.47 -21.25 19.12
C GLN A 192 -3.86 -20.71 20.51
N GLN A 193 -4.92 -19.91 20.62
CA GLN A 193 -5.43 -19.43 21.92
C GLN A 193 -5.92 -20.58 22.81
N GLN A 194 -6.61 -21.57 22.24
CA GLN A 194 -7.06 -22.76 22.97
C GLN A 194 -5.88 -23.62 23.46
N ALA A 195 -4.88 -23.85 22.60
CA ALA A 195 -3.67 -24.60 22.98
C ALA A 195 -2.86 -23.88 24.08
N ALA A 196 -2.74 -22.55 23.99
CA ALA A 196 -2.07 -21.75 25.02
C ALA A 196 -2.82 -21.80 26.37
N ALA A 197 -4.15 -21.70 26.36
CA ALA A 197 -4.96 -21.83 27.57
C ALA A 197 -4.86 -23.23 28.20
N GLN A 198 -4.80 -24.30 27.39
CA GLN A 198 -4.63 -25.66 27.87
C GLN A 198 -3.23 -25.89 28.48
N ALA A 199 -2.17 -25.36 27.87
CA ALA A 199 -0.81 -25.43 28.42
C ALA A 199 -0.73 -24.75 29.80
N GLN A 200 -1.31 -23.56 29.95
CA GLN A 200 -1.36 -22.82 31.22
C GLN A 200 -2.14 -23.55 32.32
N LEU A 201 -3.15 -24.35 31.97
CA LEU A 201 -3.90 -25.18 32.92
C LEU A 201 -3.15 -26.47 33.31
N GLY A 202 -2.35 -27.04 32.41
CA GLY A 202 -1.53 -28.22 32.69
C GLY A 202 -0.34 -27.95 33.61
N GLU A 203 0.28 -26.77 33.50
CA GLU A 203 1.42 -26.36 34.32
C GLU A 203 1.02 -25.99 35.77
N ALA A 204 -0.27 -25.73 36.00
CA ALA A 204 -0.82 -25.37 37.32
C ALA A 204 -1.24 -26.58 38.19
N ALA A 205 -1.04 -27.83 37.73
CA ALA A 205 -1.33 -29.02 38.52
C ALA A 205 -0.23 -29.24 39.58
N PRO A 206 -0.51 -29.07 40.89
CA PRO A 206 0.53 -29.20 41.90
C PRO A 206 0.96 -30.66 42.07
N ALA A 207 2.27 -30.86 42.21
CA ALA A 207 2.81 -32.11 42.72
C ALA A 207 2.33 -32.32 44.16
N GLN A 208 1.27 -33.10 44.34
CA GLN A 208 0.84 -33.59 45.65
C GLN A 208 1.79 -34.71 46.07
N GLN A 209 2.74 -34.38 46.94
CA GLN A 209 3.49 -35.29 47.80
C GLN A 209 2.93 -35.20 49.23
#